data_AF-A0A964KUY3-F1
#
_entry.id   AF-A0A964KUY3-F1
#
_cell.length_a   1.000
_cell.length_b   1.000
_cell.length_c   1.000
_cell.angle_alpha   90.00
_cell.angle_beta   90.00
_cell.angle_gamma   90.00
#
_symmetry.space_group_name_H-M   'P 1'
#
loop_
_entity.id
_entity.type
_entity.pdbx_description
1 polymer ?
#
loop_
_entity_poly.entity_id
_entity_poly.type
_entity_poly.pdbx_seq_one_letter_code
_entity_poly.pdbx_strand_id
1 'polypeptide(L)'
;MSLEKILEELEELGSSFDITIRFEKGDFDGGYCIFKAERVIVINKKISPQRKISILYKAFENFGLSKDEMTIELRESIEDELVKLKLI
;
A
#
# COMPACT_ATOMS: atom_id res chain seq x y z
N MET A 1 -0.58 -15.40 4.90
CA MET A 1 0.62 -14.54 4.97
C MET A 1 0.49 -13.61 6.19
N SER A 2 1.58 -13.20 6.84
CA SER A 2 1.52 -12.23 7.96
C SER A 2 1.47 -10.79 7.42
N LEU A 3 0.86 -9.86 8.17
CA LEU A 3 0.71 -8.45 7.77
C LEU A 3 2.03 -7.76 7.44
N GLU A 4 3.06 -8.05 8.24
CA GLU A 4 4.41 -7.52 8.06
C GLU A 4 4.98 -7.92 6.69
N LYS A 5 4.72 -9.16 6.27
CA LYS A 5 5.23 -9.69 5.01
C LYS A 5 4.50 -9.12 3.80
N ILE A 6 3.20 -8.85 3.93
CA ILE A 6 2.43 -8.14 2.89
C ILE A 6 2.98 -6.72 2.71
N LEU A 7 3.29 -6.02 3.82
CA LEU A 7 3.88 -4.69 3.76
C LEU A 7 5.27 -4.68 3.12
N GLU A 8 6.11 -5.66 3.44
CA GLU A 8 7.43 -5.84 2.85
C GLU A 8 7.34 -6.04 1.33
N GLU A 9 6.48 -6.96 0.87
CA GLU A 9 6.27 -7.18 -0.57
C GLU A 9 5.70 -5.96 -1.29
N LEU A 10 4.79 -5.22 -0.64
CA LEU A 10 4.28 -3.97 -1.20
C LEU A 10 5.35 -2.89 -1.27
N GLU A 11 6.28 -2.83 -0.31
CA GLU A 11 7.43 -1.93 -0.36
C GLU A 11 8.39 -2.30 -1.49
N GLU A 12 8.72 -3.58 -1.65
CA GLU A 12 9.58 -4.06 -2.73
C GLU A 12 8.95 -3.83 -4.11
N LEU A 13 7.64 -4.08 -4.23
CA LEU A 13 6.89 -3.79 -5.43
C LEU A 13 6.90 -2.28 -5.71
N GLY A 14 6.57 -1.44 -4.73
CA GLY A 14 6.62 0.01 -4.89
C GLY A 14 7.98 0.51 -5.36
N SER A 15 9.06 0.02 -4.73
CA SER A 15 10.43 0.35 -5.10
C SER A 15 10.76 0.01 -6.55
N SER A 16 10.27 -1.15 -7.03
CA SER A 16 10.45 -1.58 -8.44
C SER A 16 9.70 -0.70 -9.45
N PHE A 17 8.66 0.01 -9.01
CA PHE A 17 7.83 0.89 -9.83
C PHE A 17 8.15 2.39 -9.66
N ASP A 18 9.30 2.72 -9.07
CA ASP A 18 9.71 4.10 -8.77
C ASP A 18 8.73 4.80 -7.81
N ILE A 19 8.13 4.02 -6.89
CA ILE A 19 7.20 4.50 -5.88
C ILE A 19 7.90 4.53 -4.53
N THR A 20 8.05 5.74 -4.00
CA THR A 20 8.67 5.96 -2.69
C THR A 20 7.62 5.90 -1.59
N ILE A 21 7.74 4.95 -0.67
CA ILE A 21 6.86 4.83 0.50
C ILE A 21 7.54 5.50 1.70
N ARG A 22 6.85 6.47 2.33
CA ARG A 22 7.32 7.17 3.53
C ARG A 22 6.35 7.01 4.68
N PHE A 23 6.90 6.59 5.82
CA PHE A 23 6.15 6.51 7.06
C PHE A 23 6.36 7.76 7.92
N GLU A 24 5.42 8.69 7.84
CA GLU A 24 5.44 9.95 8.56
C GLU A 24 4.57 9.89 9.82
N LYS A 25 4.85 10.76 10.80
CA LYS A 25 3.98 10.97 11.95
C LYS A 25 3.20 12.27 11.74
N GLY A 26 1.90 12.16 11.50
CA GLY A 26 1.01 13.31 11.32
C GLY A 26 -0.40 13.08 11.86
N ASP A 27 -1.31 14.01 11.55
CA ASP A 27 -2.74 13.96 11.89
C ASP A 27 -3.61 13.41 10.74
N PHE A 28 -2.98 12.78 9.74
CA PHE A 28 -3.67 12.18 8.58
C PHE A 28 -3.69 10.65 8.71
N ASP A 29 -4.71 9.97 8.18
CA ASP A 29 -4.79 8.49 8.21
C ASP A 29 -3.76 7.88 7.25
N GLY A 30 -3.60 8.49 6.07
CA GLY A 30 -2.62 8.14 5.03
C GLY A 30 -3.10 8.65 3.67
N GLY A 31 -2.16 8.89 2.76
CA GLY A 31 -2.46 9.43 1.43
C GLY A 31 -1.33 9.20 0.45
N TYR A 32 -1.67 9.21 -0.84
CA TYR A 32 -0.68 9.20 -1.91
C TYR A 32 -0.59 10.61 -2.52
N CYS A 33 0.62 11.03 -2.86
CA CYS A 33 0.88 12.30 -3.49
C CYS A 33 1.81 12.08 -4.68
N ILE A 34 1.49 12.70 -5.81
CA ILE A 34 2.40 12.77 -6.94
C ILE A 34 3.19 14.07 -6.76
N PHE A 35 4.47 13.94 -6.43
CA PHE A 35 5.32 15.11 -6.21
C PHE A 35 6.40 15.14 -7.30
N LYS A 36 6.38 16.17 -8.15
CA LYS A 36 7.36 16.37 -9.24
C LYS A 36 7.54 15.16 -10.18
N ALA A 37 6.45 14.47 -10.51
CA ALA A 37 6.43 13.23 -11.29
C ALA A 37 6.99 11.99 -10.59
N GLU A 38 7.53 12.13 -9.37
CA GLU A 38 7.82 11.00 -8.48
C GLU A 38 6.54 10.58 -7.74
N ARG A 39 6.30 9.28 -7.69
CA ARG A 39 5.14 8.69 -7.02
C ARG A 39 5.51 8.46 -5.56
N VAL A 40 4.92 9.22 -4.65
CA VAL A 40 5.23 9.11 -3.23
C VAL A 40 3.98 8.73 -2.44
N ILE A 41 4.06 7.65 -1.68
CA ILE A 41 2.99 7.22 -0.77
C ILE A 41 3.41 7.59 0.64
N VAL A 42 2.59 8.38 1.33
CA VAL A 42 2.86 8.79 2.71
C VAL A 42 1.84 8.15 3.64
N ILE A 43 2.33 7.33 4.56
CA ILE A 43 1.50 6.52 5.46
C ILE A 43 1.77 6.94 6.88
N ASN A 44 0.71 7.15 7.66
CA ASN A 44 0.88 7.47 9.07
C ASN A 44 1.42 6.25 9.82
N LYS A 45 2.49 6.44 10.59
CA LYS A 45 3.06 5.35 11.39
C LYS A 45 2.08 4.82 12.45
N LYS A 46 1.14 5.66 12.92
CA LYS A 46 0.17 5.37 13.99
C LYS A 46 -1.00 4.48 13.58
N ILE A 47 -1.31 4.36 12.29
CA ILE A 47 -2.44 3.54 11.83
C ILE A 47 -2.09 2.04 11.85
N SER A 48 -3.12 1.21 12.01
CA SER A 48 -2.97 -0.24 12.04
C SER A 48 -2.36 -0.79 10.74
N PRO A 49 -1.56 -1.86 10.80
CA PRO A 49 -0.94 -2.47 9.62
C PRO A 49 -1.95 -2.85 8.53
N GLN A 50 -3.15 -3.35 8.88
CA GLN A 50 -4.20 -3.64 7.90
C GLN A 50 -4.60 -2.39 7.09
N ARG A 51 -4.73 -1.25 7.78
CA ARG A 51 -5.07 0.04 7.16
C ARG A 51 -3.95 0.51 6.24
N LYS A 52 -2.69 0.32 6.64
CA LYS A 52 -1.51 0.66 5.81
C LYS A 52 -1.53 -0.11 4.49
N ILE A 53 -1.80 -1.41 4.56
CA ILE A 53 -1.94 -2.29 3.38
C ILE A 53 -3.03 -1.76 2.46
N SER A 54 -4.20 -1.41 3.01
CA SER A 54 -5.31 -0.87 2.21
C SER A 54 -4.94 0.44 1.48
N ILE A 55 -4.24 1.34 2.16
CA ILE A 55 -3.81 2.63 1.58
C ILE A 55 -2.77 2.39 0.48
N LEU A 56 -1.79 1.50 0.71
CA LEU A 56 -0.80 1.12 -0.29
C LEU A 56 -1.48 0.55 -1.53
N TYR A 57 -2.35 -0.45 -1.35
CA TYR A 57 -3.04 -1.10 -2.45
C TYR A 57 -3.84 -0.10 -3.29
N LYS A 58 -4.64 0.77 -2.64
CA LYS A 58 -5.39 1.82 -3.35
C LYS A 58 -4.47 2.81 -4.06
N ALA A 59 -3.35 3.18 -3.45
CA ALA A 59 -2.38 4.07 -4.08
C ALA A 59 -1.76 3.42 -5.33
N PHE A 60 -1.38 2.14 -5.25
CA PHE A 60 -0.88 1.38 -6.39
C PHE A 60 -1.90 1.30 -7.52
N GLU A 61 -3.17 0.96 -7.23
CA GLU A 61 -4.24 0.98 -8.24
C GLU A 61 -4.36 2.36 -8.91
N ASN A 62 -4.25 3.45 -8.13
CA ASN A 62 -4.27 4.82 -8.68
C ASN A 62 -3.04 5.16 -9.53
N PHE A 63 -1.88 4.56 -9.24
CA PHE A 63 -0.68 4.71 -10.07
C PHE A 63 -0.69 3.86 -11.34
N GLY A 64 -1.74 3.06 -11.56
CA GLY A 64 -1.86 2.15 -12.69
C GLY A 64 -1.12 0.82 -12.50
N LEU A 65 -0.66 0.53 -11.28
CA LEU A 65 -0.20 -0.80 -10.91
C LEU A 65 -1.42 -1.72 -10.91
N SER A 66 -1.52 -2.49 -11.99
CA SER A 66 -2.61 -3.44 -12.17
C SER A 66 -2.34 -4.71 -11.40
N LYS A 67 -3.40 -5.46 -11.14
CA LYS A 67 -3.36 -6.72 -10.38
C LYS A 67 -2.46 -7.78 -11.02
N ASP A 68 -2.15 -7.66 -12.31
CA ASP A 68 -1.22 -8.50 -13.06
C ASP A 68 0.25 -8.32 -12.66
N GLU A 69 0.62 -7.14 -12.14
CA GLU A 69 1.99 -6.88 -11.68
C GLU A 69 2.24 -7.46 -10.28
N MET A 70 1.17 -7.87 -9.58
CA MET A 70 1.21 -8.44 -8.25
C MET A 70 1.12 -9.96 -8.33
N THR A 71 1.82 -10.66 -7.44
CA THR A 71 1.65 -12.12 -7.33
C THR A 71 0.23 -12.44 -6.84
N ILE A 72 -0.29 -13.59 -7.29
CA ILE A 72 -1.62 -14.07 -6.88
C ILE A 72 -1.69 -14.18 -5.34
N GLU A 73 -0.65 -14.72 -4.70
CA GLU A 73 -0.58 -14.87 -3.24
C GLU A 73 -0.65 -13.53 -2.50
N LEU A 74 0.09 -12.52 -2.96
CA LEU A 74 0.07 -11.18 -2.37
C LEU A 74 -1.31 -10.55 -2.50
N ARG A 75 -1.90 -10.66 -3.70
CA ARG A 75 -3.23 -10.12 -3.99
C ARG A 75 -4.31 -10.74 -3.10
N GLU A 76 -4.35 -12.07 -3.00
CA GLU A 76 -5.33 -12.75 -2.15
C GLU A 76 -5.15 -12.36 -0.67
N SER A 77 -3.90 -12.25 -0.22
CA SER A 77 -3.60 -11.81 1.14
C SER A 77 -4.06 -10.38 1.42
N ILE A 78 -3.96 -9.48 0.44
CA ILE A 78 -4.46 -8.10 0.56
C ILE A 78 -5.99 -8.06 0.53
N GLU A 79 -6.63 -8.78 -0.39
CA GLU A 79 -8.09 -8.84 -0.49
C GLU A 79 -8.72 -9.40 0.80
N ASP A 80 -8.14 -10.43 1.42
CA ASP A 80 -8.57 -10.96 2.72
C ASP A 80 -8.55 -9.88 3.82
N GLU A 81 -7.50 -9.05 3.86
CA GLU A 81 -7.38 -7.96 4.83
C GLU A 81 -8.37 -6.81 4.54
N LEU A 82 -8.65 -6.51 3.27
CA LEU A 82 -9.65 -5.53 2.86
C LEU A 82 -11.07 -5.97 3.25
N VAL A 83 -11.39 -7.26 3.08
CA VAL A 83 -12.67 -7.85 3.49
C VAL A 83 -12.83 -7.78 5.01
N LYS A 84 -11.79 -8.09 5.79
CA LYS A 84 -11.81 -7.96 7.26
C LYS A 84 -12.09 -6.52 7.72
N LEU A 85 -11.64 -5.53 6.96
CA LEU A 85 -11.89 -4.11 7.22
C LEU A 85 -13.27 -3.63 6.73
N LYS A 86 -14.07 -4.48 6.07
CA LYS A 86 -15.35 -4.13 5.42
C LYS A 86 -15.22 -2.97 4.42
N LEU A 87 -14.10 -2.90 3.71
CA LEU A 87 -13.83 -1.83 2.75
C LEU A 87 -14.31 -2.16 1.32
N ILE A 88 -14.68 -3.42 1.08
CA ILE A 88 -15.22 -4.00 -0.15
C ILE A 88 -16.25 -5.05 0.21
#